data_AF-H9FJD1-F1
#
_entry.id   AF-H9FJD1-F1
#
_cell.length_a   1.000
_cell.length_b   1.000
_cell.length_c   1.000
_cell.angle_alpha   90.00
_cell.angle_beta   90.00
_cell.angle_gamma   90.00
#
_symmetry.space_group_name_H-M   'P 1'
#
loop_
_entity.id
_entity.type
_entity.pdbx_description
1 polymer ?
#
loop_
_entity_poly.entity_id
_entity_poly.type
_entity_poly.pdbx_seq_one_letter_code
_entity_poly.pdbx_strand_id
1 'polypeptide(L)'
;ALGLPFLAIGYWIAPCSRLGKILRSPFMKFVAHAASFIIFLGLLVFNASDRFEGITTLPNITVIDYPKQIFRVKTTQFTWTEMLIMVWVLGMMWSECKELWLEGPREYILQLWNVLDFGMLSIFIAAFTARFLAFLQATKAQQYVDSYVQESDLSEVTLPPEIQYFTYARDKWLPSDPQIISEGLYAIAVVLSFSRIAYILPANESFGPLQISLGRTVKDIFKFMVLFIMVFFAFMIGMFILYSYYLGAKVNAAFTTVEESFKTLFWSIFGLSEV
;
A
#
# COMPACT_ATOMS: atom_id res chain seq x y z
N ALA A 1 24.29 -7.01 -1.20
CA ALA A 1 23.39 -6.19 -0.35
C ALA A 1 24.12 -5.55 0.83
N LEU A 2 24.81 -6.33 1.69
CA LEU A 2 25.43 -5.88 2.95
C LEU A 2 26.41 -4.68 2.86
N GLY A 3 27.05 -4.46 1.70
CA GLY A 3 28.03 -3.38 1.51
C GLY A 3 27.47 -2.04 1.02
N LEU A 4 26.17 -1.92 0.70
CA LEU A 4 25.59 -0.71 0.09
C LEU A 4 25.91 0.61 0.82
N PRO A 5 25.73 0.73 2.16
CA PRO A 5 26.06 1.97 2.86
C PRO A 5 27.56 2.29 2.79
N PHE A 6 28.44 1.28 2.89
CA PHE A 6 29.89 1.45 2.77
C PHE A 6 30.32 1.89 1.36
N LEU A 7 29.66 1.36 0.33
CA LEU A 7 29.89 1.76 -1.06
C LEU A 7 29.47 3.20 -1.32
N ALA A 8 28.35 3.64 -0.74
CA ALA A 8 27.88 5.03 -0.83
C ALA A 8 28.86 6.00 -0.16
N ILE A 9 29.31 5.68 1.06
CA ILE A 9 30.29 6.48 1.80
C ILE A 9 31.62 6.57 1.02
N GLY A 10 32.13 5.44 0.51
CA GLY A 10 33.36 5.41 -0.27
C GLY A 10 33.29 6.22 -1.57
N TYR A 11 32.14 6.21 -2.25
CA TYR A 11 31.93 7.01 -3.45
C TYR A 11 31.86 8.51 -3.16
N TRP A 12 31.23 8.91 -2.05
CA TRP A 12 31.10 10.31 -1.66
C TRP A 12 32.43 10.93 -1.22
N ILE A 13 33.23 10.18 -0.44
CA ILE A 13 34.52 10.65 0.09
C ILE A 13 35.60 10.67 -1.01
N ALA A 14 35.65 9.66 -1.88
CA ALA A 14 36.70 9.52 -2.87
C ALA A 14 36.15 9.11 -4.25
N PRO A 15 35.45 10.01 -4.96
CA PRO A 15 34.81 9.71 -6.25
C PRO A 15 35.82 9.37 -7.36
N CYS A 16 37.07 9.84 -7.26
CA CYS A 16 38.13 9.57 -8.25
C CYS A 16 38.99 8.34 -7.92
N SER A 17 38.68 7.60 -6.84
CA SER A 17 39.40 6.37 -6.47
C SER A 17 39.21 5.24 -7.49
N ARG A 18 40.09 4.21 -7.45
CA ARG A 18 39.91 3.00 -8.27
C ARG A 18 38.55 2.32 -8.02
N LEU A 19 38.10 2.31 -6.76
CA LEU A 19 36.78 1.82 -6.37
C LEU A 19 35.66 2.68 -6.95
N GLY A 20 35.78 4.02 -6.92
CA GLY A 20 34.81 4.93 -7.53
C GLY A 20 34.67 4.74 -9.05
N LYS A 21 35.76 4.46 -9.76
CA LYS A 21 35.73 4.13 -11.20
C LYS A 21 35.00 2.80 -11.47
N ILE A 22 35.22 1.77 -10.66
CA ILE A 22 34.50 0.48 -10.76
C ILE A 22 33.00 0.68 -10.50
N LEU A 23 32.65 1.50 -9.50
CA LEU A 23 31.26 1.75 -9.12
C LEU A 23 30.46 2.51 -10.19
N ARG A 24 31.14 3.27 -11.07
CA ARG A 24 30.50 3.96 -12.20
C ARG A 24 30.14 3.04 -13.37
N SER A 25 30.59 1.78 -13.36
CA SER A 25 30.26 0.84 -14.43
C SER A 25 28.75 0.57 -14.51
N PRO A 26 28.18 0.39 -15.72
CA PRO A 26 26.75 0.12 -15.90
C PRO A 26 26.25 -1.09 -15.10
N PHE A 27 27.05 -2.15 -15.05
CA PHE A 27 26.75 -3.35 -14.26
C PHE A 27 26.64 -3.05 -12.75
N MET A 28 27.60 -2.31 -12.19
CA MET A 28 27.57 -2.00 -10.76
C MET A 28 26.40 -1.10 -10.38
N LYS A 29 25.99 -0.17 -11.27
CA LYS A 29 24.78 0.63 -11.08
C LYS A 29 23.55 -0.27 -11.03
N PHE A 30 23.40 -1.18 -12.01
CA PHE A 30 22.29 -2.14 -12.03
C PHE A 30 22.22 -2.98 -10.74
N VAL A 31 23.35 -3.55 -10.31
CA VAL A 31 23.43 -4.34 -9.07
C VAL A 31 23.09 -3.50 -7.84
N ALA A 32 23.55 -2.24 -7.78
CA ALA A 32 23.22 -1.35 -6.66
C ALA A 32 21.73 -1.02 -6.60
N HIS A 33 21.09 -0.73 -7.75
CA HIS A 33 19.65 -0.50 -7.83
C HIS A 33 18.85 -1.74 -7.43
N ALA A 34 19.20 -2.91 -7.98
CA ALA A 34 18.55 -4.17 -7.62
C ALA A 34 18.70 -4.51 -6.13
N ALA A 35 19.90 -4.34 -5.58
CA ALA A 35 20.14 -4.60 -4.17
C ALA A 35 19.40 -3.61 -3.25
N SER A 36 19.31 -2.33 -3.62
CA SER A 36 18.52 -1.33 -2.89
C SER A 36 17.04 -1.71 -2.85
N PHE A 37 16.50 -2.16 -3.99
CA PHE A 37 15.12 -2.60 -4.10
C PHE A 37 14.82 -3.88 -3.30
N ILE A 38 15.73 -4.87 -3.30
CA ILE A 38 15.60 -6.08 -2.47
C ILE A 38 15.60 -5.71 -0.97
N ILE A 39 16.46 -4.79 -0.55
CA ILE A 39 16.48 -4.31 0.84
C ILE A 39 15.15 -3.62 1.19
N PHE A 40 14.60 -2.80 0.28
CA PHE A 40 13.29 -2.18 0.48
C PHE A 40 12.18 -3.21 0.68
N LEU A 41 12.10 -4.25 -0.15
CA LEU A 41 11.13 -5.34 0.04
C LEU A 41 11.36 -6.06 1.39
N GLY A 42 12.62 -6.27 1.76
CA GLY A 42 12.98 -6.82 3.07
C GLY A 42 12.49 -5.94 4.24
N LEU A 43 12.61 -4.62 4.13
CA LEU A 43 12.10 -3.68 5.13
C LEU A 43 10.57 -3.73 5.23
N LEU A 44 9.85 -3.88 4.11
CA LEU A 44 8.39 -4.03 4.12
C LEU A 44 7.97 -5.31 4.86
N VAL A 45 8.65 -6.43 4.58
CA VAL A 45 8.38 -7.72 5.25
C VAL A 45 8.72 -7.66 6.73
N PHE A 46 9.86 -7.03 7.07
CA PHE A 46 10.26 -6.83 8.47
C PHE A 46 9.28 -5.91 9.22
N ASN A 47 8.73 -4.88 8.59
CA ASN A 47 7.69 -4.05 9.22
C ASN A 47 6.40 -4.84 9.52
N ALA A 48 6.15 -5.92 8.80
CA ALA A 48 5.00 -6.81 9.02
C ALA A 48 5.31 -7.97 9.98
N SER A 49 6.58 -8.23 10.32
CA SER A 49 6.98 -9.47 11.01
C SER A 49 6.44 -9.60 12.41
N ASP A 50 6.23 -8.50 13.12
CA ASP A 50 5.71 -8.49 14.49
C ASP A 50 4.31 -9.13 14.62
N ARG A 51 3.61 -9.33 13.50
CA ARG A 51 2.24 -9.88 13.45
C ARG A 51 2.17 -11.27 12.81
N PHE A 52 3.30 -11.92 12.52
CA PHE A 52 3.31 -13.22 11.83
C PHE A 52 2.70 -14.36 12.66
N GLU A 53 2.83 -14.31 13.99
CA GLU A 53 2.21 -15.29 14.90
C GLU A 53 0.74 -14.95 15.23
N GLY A 54 0.21 -13.85 14.65
CA GLY A 54 -1.11 -13.32 14.96
C GLY A 54 -1.07 -12.24 16.05
N ILE A 55 -2.22 -11.56 16.23
CA ILE A 55 -2.37 -10.48 17.21
C ILE A 55 -2.88 -11.09 18.52
N THR A 56 -2.24 -10.75 19.64
CA THR A 56 -2.56 -11.31 20.97
C THR A 56 -3.81 -10.69 21.62
N THR A 57 -4.17 -9.47 21.24
CA THR A 57 -5.28 -8.71 21.80
C THR A 57 -6.48 -8.66 20.87
N LEU A 58 -7.70 -8.72 21.42
CA LEU A 58 -8.92 -8.59 20.63
C LEU A 58 -9.10 -7.15 20.11
N PRO A 59 -9.77 -6.94 18.96
CA PRO A 59 -9.95 -5.61 18.35
C PRO A 59 -10.76 -4.60 19.17
N ASN A 60 -11.53 -5.06 20.16
CA ASN A 60 -12.38 -4.25 21.04
C ASN A 60 -11.69 -3.85 22.36
N ILE A 61 -10.52 -4.42 22.67
CA ILE A 61 -9.79 -4.13 23.91
C ILE A 61 -8.72 -3.07 23.61
N THR A 62 -8.69 -2.01 24.42
CA THR A 62 -7.63 -0.99 24.37
C THR A 62 -6.54 -1.31 25.39
N VAL A 63 -5.28 -1.22 24.96
CA VAL A 63 -4.10 -1.43 25.83
C VAL A 63 -3.23 -0.19 25.79
N ILE A 64 -3.25 0.58 26.87
CA ILE A 64 -2.48 1.82 27.06
C ILE A 64 -1.25 1.56 27.94
N ASP A 65 -0.19 2.34 27.76
CA ASP A 65 1.07 2.17 28.52
C ASP A 65 0.98 2.88 29.88
N TYR A 66 0.24 3.99 29.93
CA TYR A 66 -0.07 4.73 31.16
C TYR A 66 -1.51 5.26 31.12
N PRO A 67 -2.18 5.45 32.28
CA PRO A 67 -3.61 5.74 32.34
C PRO A 67 -4.05 7.01 31.61
N LYS A 68 -3.19 8.04 31.55
CA LYS A 68 -3.46 9.32 30.88
C LYS A 68 -3.23 9.30 29.36
N GLN A 69 -2.75 8.19 28.78
CA GLN A 69 -2.44 8.09 27.36
C GLN A 69 -3.71 7.86 26.52
N ILE A 70 -3.89 8.65 25.48
CA ILE A 70 -4.89 8.38 24.44
C ILE A 70 -4.43 7.18 23.61
N PHE A 71 -5.28 6.16 23.55
CA PHE A 71 -5.04 4.92 22.80
C PHE A 71 -4.59 5.17 21.35
N ARG A 72 -5.16 6.18 20.68
CA ARG A 72 -4.81 6.51 19.29
C ARG A 72 -3.36 6.94 19.05
N VAL A 73 -2.71 7.55 20.03
CA VAL A 73 -1.30 7.97 19.89
C VAL A 73 -0.40 6.74 19.76
N LYS A 74 -0.68 5.69 20.55
CA LYS A 74 0.09 4.44 20.54
C LYS A 74 -0.03 3.68 19.22
N THR A 75 -1.19 3.74 18.55
CA THR A 75 -1.43 3.01 17.29
C THR A 75 -0.92 3.76 16.04
N THR A 76 -0.90 5.09 16.09
CA THR A 76 -0.55 5.95 14.93
C THR A 76 0.89 6.46 14.93
N GLN A 77 1.66 6.22 16.00
CA GLN A 77 3.08 6.57 16.05
C GLN A 77 3.90 5.87 14.96
N PHE A 78 4.95 6.54 14.49
CA PHE A 78 5.85 6.00 13.47
C PHE A 78 6.96 5.16 14.09
N THR A 79 7.22 4.00 13.49
CA THR A 79 8.35 3.14 13.85
C THR A 79 9.61 3.53 13.07
N TRP A 80 10.79 3.14 13.57
CA TRP A 80 12.06 3.38 12.86
C TRP A 80 12.10 2.74 11.47
N THR A 81 11.47 1.58 11.30
CA THR A 81 11.34 0.87 10.02
C THR A 81 10.49 1.68 9.03
N GLU A 82 9.35 2.22 9.47
CA GLU A 82 8.51 3.12 8.66
C GLU A 82 9.27 4.38 8.23
N MET A 83 10.08 4.96 9.12
CA MET A 83 10.92 6.12 8.77
C MET A 83 11.91 5.79 7.64
N LEU A 84 12.55 4.62 7.67
CA LEU A 84 13.45 4.17 6.60
C LEU A 84 12.70 3.95 5.28
N ILE A 85 11.51 3.35 5.33
CA ILE A 85 10.66 3.15 4.15
C ILE A 85 10.28 4.51 3.54
N MET A 86 9.88 5.49 4.36
CA MET A 86 9.55 6.83 3.89
C MET A 86 10.73 7.52 3.20
N VAL A 87 11.93 7.45 3.78
CA VAL A 87 13.14 8.01 3.16
C VAL A 87 13.42 7.34 1.80
N TRP A 88 13.25 6.02 1.72
CA TRP A 88 13.45 5.28 0.48
C TRP A 88 12.44 5.67 -0.60
N VAL A 89 11.14 5.76 -0.26
CA VAL A 89 10.08 6.17 -1.18
C VAL A 89 10.31 7.59 -1.71
N LEU A 90 10.70 8.54 -0.85
CA LEU A 90 11.03 9.90 -1.26
C LEU A 90 12.24 9.93 -2.22
N GLY A 91 13.27 9.12 -1.94
CA GLY A 91 14.43 8.99 -2.81
C GLY A 91 14.08 8.46 -4.20
N MET A 92 13.21 7.45 -4.28
CA MET A 92 12.73 6.92 -5.56
C MET A 92 11.83 7.90 -6.29
N MET A 93 10.90 8.56 -5.60
CA MET A 93 10.05 9.58 -6.21
C MET A 93 10.88 10.72 -6.82
N TRP A 94 11.93 11.15 -6.13
CA TRP A 94 12.87 12.14 -6.66
C TRP A 94 13.59 11.66 -7.93
N SER A 95 13.94 10.37 -8.01
CA SER A 95 14.53 9.78 -9.22
C SER A 95 13.54 9.79 -10.39
N GLU A 96 12.31 9.35 -10.17
CA GLU A 96 11.25 9.34 -11.19
C GLU A 96 10.90 10.76 -11.67
N CYS A 97 10.83 11.74 -10.77
CA CYS A 97 10.60 13.14 -11.16
C CYS A 97 11.72 13.68 -12.06
N LYS A 98 12.97 13.26 -11.84
CA LYS A 98 14.09 13.64 -12.71
C LYS A 98 13.99 12.98 -14.08
N GLU A 99 13.64 11.69 -14.12
CA GLU A 99 13.44 10.95 -15.37
C GLU A 99 12.32 11.60 -16.21
N LEU A 100 11.16 11.85 -15.58
CA LEU A 100 10.04 12.55 -16.19
C LEU A 100 10.43 13.93 -16.77
N TRP A 101 11.26 14.70 -16.04
CA TRP A 101 11.69 16.02 -16.49
C TRP A 101 12.67 15.96 -17.66
N LEU A 102 13.54 14.94 -17.71
CA LEU A 102 14.58 14.80 -18.72
C LEU A 102 14.04 14.19 -20.03
N GLU A 103 13.22 13.14 -19.94
CA GLU A 103 12.61 12.48 -21.11
C GLU A 103 11.39 13.23 -21.64
N GLY A 104 10.71 13.96 -20.76
CA GLY A 104 9.48 14.67 -21.05
C GLY A 104 8.23 13.78 -20.91
N PRO A 105 7.05 14.39 -20.67
CA PRO A 105 5.84 13.69 -20.25
C PRO A 105 5.28 12.74 -21.33
N ARG A 106 5.49 13.04 -22.61
CA ARG A 106 4.96 12.23 -23.72
C ARG A 106 5.67 10.87 -23.80
N GLU A 107 7.00 10.86 -23.72
CA GLU A 107 7.79 9.64 -23.82
C GLU A 107 7.58 8.78 -22.56
N TYR A 108 7.52 9.42 -21.40
CA TYR A 108 7.28 8.73 -20.12
C TYR A 108 5.95 7.96 -20.10
N ILE A 109 4.83 8.57 -20.55
CA ILE A 109 3.51 7.93 -20.50
C ILE A 109 3.37 6.80 -21.53
N LEU A 110 4.15 6.82 -22.62
CA LEU A 110 4.16 5.72 -23.59
C LEU A 110 4.73 4.43 -22.99
N GLN A 111 5.60 4.53 -21.97
CA GLN A 111 6.12 3.41 -21.23
C GLN A 111 5.19 3.08 -20.04
N LEU A 112 4.29 2.11 -20.22
CA LEU A 112 3.31 1.69 -19.21
C LEU A 112 3.96 1.30 -17.86
N TRP A 113 5.17 0.76 -17.92
CA TRP A 113 5.99 0.41 -16.77
C TRP A 113 6.36 1.63 -15.90
N ASN A 114 6.70 2.76 -16.53
CA ASN A 114 7.00 4.01 -15.84
C ASN A 114 5.75 4.58 -15.16
N VAL A 115 4.58 4.49 -15.84
CA VAL A 115 3.29 4.87 -15.24
C VAL A 115 2.95 4.02 -14.03
N LEU A 116 3.21 2.71 -14.08
CA LEU A 116 3.01 1.80 -12.94
C LEU A 116 3.90 2.19 -11.76
N ASP A 117 5.19 2.47 -12.01
CA ASP A 117 6.14 2.87 -10.97
C ASP A 117 5.76 4.20 -10.31
N PHE A 118 5.41 5.21 -11.11
CA PHE A 118 4.92 6.49 -10.60
C PHE A 118 3.63 6.33 -9.78
N GLY A 119 2.70 5.50 -10.27
CA GLY A 119 1.44 5.19 -9.58
C GLY A 119 1.67 4.53 -8.23
N MET A 120 2.53 3.50 -8.19
CA MET A 120 2.90 2.80 -6.95
C MET A 120 3.52 3.75 -5.91
N LEU A 121 4.48 4.59 -6.32
CA LEU A 121 5.11 5.57 -5.41
C LEU A 121 4.11 6.62 -4.93
N SER A 122 3.20 7.06 -5.80
CA SER A 122 2.13 8.01 -5.44
C SER A 122 1.18 7.42 -4.40
N ILE A 123 0.81 6.14 -4.51
CA ILE A 123 -0.02 5.45 -3.52
C ILE A 123 0.71 5.34 -2.17
N PHE A 124 2.01 5.04 -2.15
CA PHE A 124 2.79 5.06 -0.91
C PHE A 124 2.76 6.44 -0.24
N ILE A 125 2.99 7.52 -1.00
CA ILE A 125 2.94 8.89 -0.46
C ILE A 125 1.55 9.20 0.08
N ALA A 126 0.49 8.85 -0.64
CA ALA A 126 -0.88 9.03 -0.19
C ALA A 126 -1.15 8.27 1.13
N ALA A 127 -0.72 7.01 1.24
CA ALA A 127 -0.85 6.22 2.45
C ALA A 127 -0.13 6.87 3.65
N PHE A 128 1.12 7.32 3.48
CA PHE A 128 1.88 7.98 4.53
C PHE A 128 1.30 9.33 4.92
N THR A 129 0.78 10.12 3.96
CA THR A 129 0.13 11.40 4.26
C THR A 129 -1.16 11.19 5.09
N ALA A 130 -1.98 10.19 4.76
CA ALA A 130 -3.15 9.84 5.55
C ALA A 130 -2.78 9.39 6.98
N ARG A 131 -1.71 8.60 7.13
CA ARG A 131 -1.16 8.20 8.46
C ARG A 131 -0.68 9.41 9.25
N PHE A 132 0.02 10.33 8.59
CA PHE A 132 0.52 11.55 9.21
C PHE A 132 -0.63 12.45 9.69
N LEU A 133 -1.71 12.59 8.91
CA LEU A 133 -2.92 13.30 9.35
C LEU A 133 -3.58 12.64 10.57
N ALA A 134 -3.67 11.31 10.60
CA ALA A 134 -4.18 10.58 11.77
C ALA A 134 -3.32 10.83 13.02
N PHE A 135 -2.00 10.81 12.86
CA PHE A 135 -1.04 11.11 13.93
C PHE A 135 -1.18 12.55 14.45
N LEU A 136 -1.33 13.54 13.57
CA LEU A 136 -1.55 14.94 13.97
C LEU A 136 -2.83 15.13 14.78
N GLN A 137 -3.91 14.42 14.42
CA GLN A 137 -5.16 14.48 15.18
C GLN A 137 -5.02 13.83 16.56
N ALA A 138 -4.38 12.65 16.63
CA ALA A 138 -4.14 11.96 17.89
C ALA A 138 -3.24 12.77 18.85
N THR A 139 -2.19 13.40 18.33
CA THR A 139 -1.29 14.25 19.14
C THR A 139 -1.97 15.52 19.65
N LYS A 140 -2.81 16.16 18.85
CA LYS A 140 -3.65 17.29 19.31
C LYS A 140 -4.60 16.87 20.42
N ALA A 141 -5.23 15.70 20.29
CA ALA A 141 -6.10 15.17 21.34
C ALA A 141 -5.32 14.91 22.64
N GLN A 142 -4.11 14.36 22.55
CA GLN A 142 -3.26 14.14 23.72
C GLN A 142 -2.86 15.46 24.40
N GLN A 143 -2.45 16.46 23.62
CA GLN A 143 -2.11 17.79 24.14
C GLN A 143 -3.30 18.44 24.86
N TYR A 144 -4.52 18.25 24.37
CA TYR A 144 -5.73 18.71 25.05
C TYR A 144 -5.92 18.00 26.40
N VAL A 145 -5.79 16.68 26.44
CA VAL A 145 -5.88 15.92 27.69
C VAL A 145 -4.82 16.36 28.68
N ASP A 146 -3.57 16.53 28.23
CA ASP A 146 -2.46 16.89 29.11
C ASP A 146 -2.61 18.28 29.72
N SER A 147 -3.26 19.21 29.01
CA SER A 147 -3.44 20.61 29.45
C SER A 147 -4.70 20.84 30.27
N TYR A 148 -5.82 20.18 29.96
CA TYR A 148 -7.11 20.45 30.59
C TYR A 148 -7.55 19.39 31.61
N VAL A 149 -7.01 18.17 31.56
CA VAL A 149 -7.36 17.10 32.51
C VAL A 149 -6.32 17.02 33.62
N GLN A 150 -6.74 17.34 34.84
CA GLN A 150 -5.87 17.27 36.03
C GLN A 150 -5.79 15.87 36.64
N GLU A 151 -6.80 15.02 36.40
CA GLU A 151 -6.84 13.65 36.92
C GLU A 151 -5.74 12.75 36.33
N SER A 152 -5.36 11.74 37.10
CA SER A 152 -4.30 10.79 36.72
C SER A 152 -4.78 9.71 35.74
N ASP A 153 -6.07 9.39 35.73
CA ASP A 153 -6.66 8.39 34.84
C ASP A 153 -7.74 9.01 33.93
N LEU A 154 -7.66 8.68 32.64
CA LEU A 154 -8.63 9.11 31.63
C LEU A 154 -10.00 8.44 31.82
N SER A 155 -10.05 7.30 32.49
CA SER A 155 -11.28 6.51 32.70
C SER A 155 -12.25 7.16 33.68
N GLU A 156 -11.75 8.02 34.58
CA GLU A 156 -12.51 8.67 35.64
C GLU A 156 -13.20 9.96 35.17
N VAL A 157 -12.82 10.49 34.00
CA VAL A 157 -13.29 11.78 33.48
C VAL A 157 -14.08 11.62 32.20
N THR A 158 -15.26 12.24 32.14
CA THR A 158 -16.04 12.34 30.90
C THR A 158 -15.43 13.41 29.99
N LEU A 159 -14.86 12.98 28.87
CA LEU A 159 -14.27 13.86 27.86
C LEU A 159 -15.33 14.43 26.91
N PRO A 160 -15.05 15.56 26.24
CA PRO A 160 -15.86 16.02 25.10
C PRO A 160 -15.94 14.92 24.02
N PRO A 161 -17.10 14.77 23.34
CA PRO A 161 -17.31 13.69 22.36
C PRO A 161 -16.24 13.62 21.26
N GLU A 162 -15.72 14.78 20.83
CA GLU A 162 -14.68 14.91 19.81
C GLU A 162 -13.35 14.29 20.24
N ILE A 163 -12.97 14.43 21.52
CA ILE A 163 -11.74 13.87 22.08
C ILE A 163 -11.96 12.42 22.50
N GLN A 164 -13.15 12.10 23.00
CA GLN A 164 -13.55 10.75 23.38
C GLN A 164 -13.46 9.77 22.21
N TYR A 165 -13.70 10.21 20.97
CA TYR A 165 -13.52 9.35 19.79
C TYR A 165 -12.13 8.70 19.72
N PHE A 166 -11.07 9.41 20.12
CA PHE A 166 -9.69 8.92 20.06
C PHE A 166 -9.35 7.89 21.15
N THR A 167 -10.24 7.66 22.11
CA THR A 167 -10.08 6.62 23.13
C THR A 167 -10.68 5.28 22.71
N TYR A 168 -11.54 5.27 21.68
CA TYR A 168 -12.23 4.07 21.23
C TYR A 168 -11.32 3.05 20.51
N ALA A 169 -11.67 1.78 20.70
CA ALA A 169 -11.10 0.65 19.97
C ALA A 169 -11.60 0.59 18.52
N ARG A 170 -11.01 -0.33 17.73
CA ARG A 170 -11.17 -0.38 16.26
C ARG A 170 -12.61 -0.67 15.80
N ASP A 171 -13.40 -1.32 16.64
CA ASP A 171 -14.81 -1.66 16.39
C ASP A 171 -15.72 -0.42 16.23
N LYS A 172 -15.35 0.71 16.84
CA LYS A 172 -16.12 1.95 16.83
C LYS A 172 -15.53 3.04 15.93
N TRP A 173 -14.49 2.74 15.17
CA TRP A 173 -13.89 3.70 14.27
C TRP A 173 -14.83 4.01 13.11
N LEU A 174 -14.81 5.26 12.67
CA LEU A 174 -15.57 5.68 11.50
C LEU A 174 -15.02 4.97 10.25
N PRO A 175 -15.88 4.51 9.31
CA PRO A 175 -15.42 3.86 8.07
C PRO A 175 -14.49 4.73 7.21
N SER A 176 -14.61 6.06 7.32
CA SER A 176 -13.80 7.06 6.61
C SER A 176 -12.57 7.52 7.38
N ASP A 177 -12.22 6.84 8.47
CA ASP A 177 -11.08 7.22 9.31
C ASP A 177 -9.76 7.20 8.50
N PRO A 178 -8.94 8.28 8.54
CA PRO A 178 -7.67 8.35 7.82
C PRO A 178 -6.73 7.17 8.07
N GLN A 179 -6.78 6.54 9.25
CA GLN A 179 -5.99 5.36 9.55
C GLN A 179 -6.39 4.14 8.70
N ILE A 180 -7.70 3.91 8.49
CA ILE A 180 -8.20 2.80 7.68
C ILE A 180 -7.85 3.02 6.22
N ILE A 181 -8.00 4.25 5.73
CA ILE A 181 -7.61 4.63 4.36
C ILE A 181 -6.11 4.40 4.17
N SER A 182 -5.28 4.82 5.12
CA SER A 182 -3.83 4.60 5.09
C SER A 182 -3.48 3.11 5.00
N GLU A 183 -4.07 2.27 5.85
CA GLU A 183 -3.83 0.82 5.84
C GLU A 183 -4.22 0.17 4.50
N GLY A 184 -5.36 0.57 3.93
CA GLY A 184 -5.81 0.06 2.63
C GLY A 184 -4.88 0.46 1.49
N LEU A 185 -4.52 1.74 1.39
CA LEU A 185 -3.60 2.24 0.37
C LEU A 185 -2.19 1.63 0.52
N TYR A 186 -1.71 1.51 1.76
CA TYR A 186 -0.42 0.88 2.05
C TYR A 186 -0.39 -0.59 1.59
N ALA A 187 -1.46 -1.36 1.85
CA ALA A 187 -1.56 -2.74 1.39
C ALA A 187 -1.51 -2.86 -0.14
N ILE A 188 -2.24 -1.98 -0.85
CA ILE A 188 -2.20 -1.92 -2.33
C ILE A 188 -0.79 -1.59 -2.81
N ALA A 189 -0.14 -0.60 -2.20
CA ALA A 189 1.22 -0.19 -2.57
C ALA A 189 2.25 -1.30 -2.36
N VAL A 190 2.15 -2.06 -1.27
CA VAL A 190 3.00 -3.23 -1.00
C VAL A 190 2.85 -4.26 -2.12
N VAL A 191 1.63 -4.63 -2.51
CA VAL A 191 1.40 -5.59 -3.61
C VAL A 191 1.99 -5.10 -4.93
N LEU A 192 1.73 -3.83 -5.29
CA LEU A 192 2.29 -3.23 -6.50
C LEU A 192 3.82 -3.18 -6.45
N SER A 193 4.43 -2.97 -5.28
CA SER A 193 5.88 -2.91 -5.16
C SER A 193 6.56 -4.23 -5.58
N PHE A 194 5.98 -5.39 -5.27
CA PHE A 194 6.54 -6.69 -5.69
C PHE A 194 6.55 -6.88 -7.22
N SER A 195 5.65 -6.20 -7.95
CA SER A 195 5.63 -6.28 -9.41
C SER A 195 6.91 -5.73 -10.07
N ARG A 196 7.65 -4.83 -9.40
CA ARG A 196 8.92 -4.28 -9.90
C ARG A 196 10.05 -5.32 -10.00
N ILE A 197 9.90 -6.51 -9.43
CA ILE A 197 10.86 -7.61 -9.66
C ILE A 197 10.99 -7.92 -11.17
N ALA A 198 9.94 -7.66 -11.95
CA ALA A 198 9.93 -7.78 -13.40
C ALA A 198 11.02 -6.95 -14.12
N TYR A 199 11.59 -5.90 -13.51
CA TYR A 199 12.71 -5.15 -14.11
C TYR A 199 14.05 -5.88 -14.02
N ILE A 200 14.19 -6.82 -13.08
CA ILE A 200 15.44 -7.55 -12.83
C ILE A 200 15.47 -8.86 -13.62
N LEU A 201 14.31 -9.50 -13.81
CA LEU A 201 14.16 -10.79 -14.48
C LEU A 201 14.76 -10.88 -15.90
N PRO A 202 14.70 -9.86 -16.78
CA PRO A 202 15.26 -9.94 -18.13
C PRO A 202 16.78 -10.08 -18.15
N ALA A 203 17.46 -9.70 -17.07
CA ALA A 203 18.92 -9.78 -16.98
C ALA A 203 19.44 -11.22 -16.83
N ASN A 204 18.56 -12.19 -16.59
CA ASN A 204 18.92 -13.61 -16.49
C ASN A 204 18.58 -14.35 -17.79
N GLU A 205 19.52 -15.16 -18.28
CA GLU A 205 19.40 -15.96 -19.50
C GLU A 205 18.19 -16.90 -19.47
N SER A 206 17.88 -17.50 -18.32
CA SER A 206 16.75 -18.43 -18.19
C SER A 206 15.39 -17.75 -18.08
N PHE A 207 15.31 -16.60 -17.40
CA PHE A 207 14.04 -15.92 -17.11
C PHE A 207 13.65 -14.88 -18.18
N GLY A 208 14.60 -14.37 -18.96
CA GLY A 208 14.33 -13.38 -20.02
C GLY A 208 13.31 -13.86 -21.05
N PRO A 209 13.52 -15.01 -21.73
CA PRO A 209 12.57 -15.52 -22.73
C PRO A 209 11.17 -15.78 -22.15
N LEU A 210 11.10 -16.24 -20.90
CA LEU A 210 9.85 -16.51 -20.19
C LEU A 210 9.05 -15.23 -19.95
N GLN A 211 9.71 -14.14 -19.54
CA GLN A 211 9.04 -12.87 -19.33
C GLN A 211 8.52 -12.26 -20.63
N ILE A 212 9.28 -12.39 -21.72
CA ILE A 212 8.85 -11.88 -23.03
C ILE A 212 7.63 -12.65 -23.55
N SER A 213 7.59 -13.98 -23.37
CA SER A 213 6.42 -14.78 -23.76
C SER A 213 5.19 -14.44 -22.92
N LEU A 214 5.34 -14.31 -21.59
CA LEU A 214 4.28 -13.85 -20.69
C LEU A 214 3.74 -12.46 -21.08
N GLY A 215 4.64 -11.52 -21.39
CA GLY A 215 4.23 -10.18 -21.80
C GLY A 215 3.41 -10.16 -23.09
N ARG A 216 3.66 -11.09 -24.02
CA ARG A 216 2.86 -11.23 -25.26
C ARG A 216 1.49 -11.83 -24.98
N THR A 217 1.42 -12.89 -24.18
CA THR A 217 0.13 -13.52 -23.85
C THR A 217 -0.79 -12.58 -23.08
N VAL A 218 -0.24 -11.77 -22.15
CA VAL A 218 -1.02 -10.74 -21.44
C VAL A 218 -1.63 -9.72 -22.40
N LYS A 219 -0.87 -9.26 -23.41
CA LYS A 219 -1.38 -8.34 -24.45
C LYS A 219 -2.49 -8.99 -25.27
N ASP A 220 -2.40 -10.28 -25.55
CA ASP A 220 -3.45 -11.00 -26.26
C ASP A 220 -4.70 -11.22 -25.39
N ILE A 221 -4.54 -11.51 -24.09
CA ILE A 221 -5.65 -11.62 -23.13
C ILE A 221 -6.49 -10.32 -23.11
N PHE A 222 -5.86 -9.14 -23.15
CA PHE A 222 -6.60 -7.87 -23.18
C PHE A 222 -7.54 -7.75 -24.39
N LYS A 223 -7.21 -8.35 -25.54
CA LYS A 223 -8.10 -8.35 -26.72
C LYS A 223 -9.37 -9.17 -26.46
N PHE A 224 -9.23 -10.34 -25.83
CA PHE A 224 -10.37 -11.18 -25.46
C PHE A 224 -11.19 -10.59 -24.31
N MET A 225 -10.54 -9.86 -23.40
CA MET A 225 -11.21 -9.23 -22.26
C MET A 225 -12.32 -8.26 -22.68
N VAL A 226 -12.19 -7.60 -23.84
CA VAL A 226 -13.23 -6.69 -24.36
C VAL A 226 -14.54 -7.44 -24.65
N LEU A 227 -14.45 -8.59 -25.34
CA LEU A 227 -15.62 -9.42 -25.63
C LEU A 227 -16.21 -10.01 -24.34
N PHE A 228 -15.34 -10.42 -23.41
CA PHE A 228 -15.75 -10.92 -22.11
C PHE A 228 -16.56 -9.87 -21.33
N ILE A 229 -16.09 -8.62 -21.24
CA ILE A 229 -16.79 -7.53 -20.54
C ILE A 229 -18.16 -7.26 -21.16
N MET A 230 -18.30 -7.31 -22.50
CA MET A 230 -19.59 -7.11 -23.16
C MET A 230 -20.61 -8.17 -22.73
N VAL A 231 -20.21 -9.45 -22.76
CA VAL A 231 -21.08 -10.56 -22.35
C VAL A 231 -21.39 -10.47 -20.86
N PHE A 232 -20.37 -10.24 -20.03
CA PHE A 232 -20.51 -10.10 -18.58
C PHE A 232 -21.51 -8.99 -18.21
N PHE A 233 -21.41 -7.83 -18.84
CA PHE A 233 -22.30 -6.70 -18.57
C PHE A 233 -23.74 -6.98 -19.04
N ALA A 234 -23.92 -7.62 -20.19
CA ALA A 234 -25.25 -8.02 -20.68
C ALA A 234 -25.96 -8.96 -19.70
N PHE A 235 -25.26 -9.98 -19.19
CA PHE A 235 -25.81 -10.88 -18.17
C PHE A 235 -26.06 -10.18 -16.84
N MET A 236 -25.14 -9.32 -16.38
CA MET A 236 -25.30 -8.57 -15.14
C MET A 236 -26.57 -7.72 -15.16
N ILE A 237 -26.79 -6.96 -16.24
CA ILE A 237 -27.98 -6.12 -16.39
C ILE A 237 -29.24 -6.98 -16.54
N GLY A 238 -29.18 -8.07 -17.32
CA GLY A 238 -30.31 -8.99 -17.47
C GLY A 238 -30.78 -9.60 -16.14
N MET A 239 -29.83 -10.05 -15.31
CA MET A 239 -30.12 -10.61 -13.98
C MET A 239 -30.64 -9.55 -13.01
N PHE A 240 -30.07 -8.34 -13.04
CA PHE A 240 -30.55 -7.22 -12.23
C PHE A 240 -32.00 -6.83 -12.59
N ILE A 241 -32.32 -6.71 -13.88
CA ILE A 241 -33.69 -6.38 -14.33
C ILE A 241 -34.68 -7.47 -13.86
N LEU A 242 -34.29 -8.74 -13.93
CA LEU A 242 -35.15 -9.85 -13.54
C LEU A 242 -35.40 -9.92 -12.03
N TYR A 243 -34.36 -9.74 -11.20
CA TYR A 243 -34.43 -10.00 -9.76
C TYR A 243 -34.55 -8.74 -8.88
N SER A 244 -34.44 -7.54 -9.44
CA SER A 244 -34.54 -6.27 -8.70
C SER A 244 -35.82 -6.13 -7.87
N TYR A 245 -36.96 -6.60 -8.38
CA TYR A 245 -38.26 -6.53 -7.67
C TYR A 245 -38.40 -7.51 -6.50
N TYR A 246 -37.51 -8.49 -6.36
CA TYR A 246 -37.58 -9.54 -5.34
C TYR A 246 -36.76 -9.22 -4.08
N LEU A 247 -36.44 -7.94 -3.85
CA LEU A 247 -35.75 -7.51 -2.64
C LEU A 247 -36.56 -7.90 -1.39
N GLY A 248 -35.97 -8.69 -0.49
CA GLY A 248 -36.62 -9.20 0.72
C GLY A 248 -37.48 -10.47 0.54
N ALA A 249 -37.63 -10.95 -0.70
CA ALA A 249 -38.38 -12.17 -1.04
C ALA A 249 -37.49 -13.25 -1.71
N LYS A 250 -36.17 -13.21 -1.43
CA LYS A 250 -35.18 -14.19 -1.89
C LYS A 250 -34.39 -14.75 -0.70
N VAL A 251 -33.86 -15.96 -0.88
CA VAL A 251 -32.98 -16.61 0.11
C VAL A 251 -31.64 -15.87 0.24
N ASN A 252 -31.09 -15.38 -0.88
CA ASN A 252 -29.86 -14.60 -0.93
C ASN A 252 -30.10 -13.17 -1.45
N ALA A 253 -29.17 -12.25 -1.12
CA ALA A 253 -29.20 -10.87 -1.60
C ALA A 253 -28.76 -10.73 -3.09
N ALA A 254 -28.35 -11.82 -3.72
CA ALA A 254 -27.80 -11.83 -5.07
C ALA A 254 -28.77 -11.23 -6.10
N PHE A 255 -28.22 -10.48 -7.06
CA PHE A 255 -28.92 -9.86 -8.19
C PHE A 255 -29.96 -8.79 -7.85
N THR A 256 -30.12 -8.40 -6.58
CA THR A 256 -31.11 -7.38 -6.17
C THR A 256 -30.63 -5.96 -6.42
N THR A 257 -29.32 -5.72 -6.32
CA THR A 257 -28.66 -4.45 -6.65
C THR A 257 -27.62 -4.66 -7.74
N VAL A 258 -27.22 -3.59 -8.42
CA VAL A 258 -26.18 -3.66 -9.46
C VAL A 258 -24.84 -4.13 -8.89
N GLU A 259 -24.48 -3.67 -7.69
CA GLU A 259 -23.23 -4.07 -7.01
C GLU A 259 -23.23 -5.56 -6.65
N GLU A 260 -24.30 -6.06 -6.05
CA GLU A 260 -24.40 -7.48 -5.71
C GLU A 260 -24.49 -8.35 -6.96
N SER A 261 -25.16 -7.88 -8.02
CA SER A 261 -25.13 -8.56 -9.32
C SER A 261 -23.70 -8.70 -9.84
N PHE A 262 -22.93 -7.60 -9.84
CA PHE A 262 -21.53 -7.64 -10.24
C PHE A 262 -20.72 -8.65 -9.41
N LYS A 263 -20.84 -8.61 -8.07
CA LYS A 263 -20.14 -9.53 -7.17
C LYS A 263 -20.50 -10.99 -7.46
N THR A 264 -21.78 -11.33 -7.54
CA THR A 264 -22.24 -12.70 -7.77
C THR A 264 -21.75 -13.23 -9.11
N LEU A 265 -21.93 -12.49 -10.22
CA LEU A 265 -21.44 -12.93 -11.53
C LEU A 265 -19.91 -13.06 -11.54
N PHE A 266 -19.18 -12.11 -10.94
CA PHE A 266 -17.72 -12.14 -10.91
C PHE A 266 -17.20 -13.39 -10.20
N TRP A 267 -17.71 -13.69 -9.01
CA TRP A 267 -17.29 -14.86 -8.25
C TRP A 267 -17.77 -16.20 -8.86
N SER A 268 -18.85 -16.17 -9.64
CA SER A 268 -19.35 -17.35 -10.37
C SER A 268 -18.35 -17.86 -11.41
N ILE A 269 -17.51 -16.98 -12.01
CA ILE A 269 -16.44 -17.37 -12.95
C ILE A 269 -15.44 -18.32 -12.27
N PHE A 270 -15.24 -18.16 -10.96
CA PHE A 270 -14.31 -18.94 -10.16
C PHE A 270 -14.99 -20.12 -9.43
N GLY A 271 -16.29 -20.35 -9.65
CA GLY A 271 -17.04 -21.39 -8.95
C GLY A 271 -17.25 -21.13 -7.45
N LEU A 272 -17.13 -19.88 -7.01
CA LEU A 272 -17.23 -19.47 -5.59
C LEU A 272 -18.59 -18.82 -5.26
N SER A 273 -19.60 -19.00 -6.11
CA SER A 273 -20.93 -18.42 -5.90
C SER A 273 -21.94 -19.51 -5.56
N GLU A 274 -22.62 -19.34 -4.42
CA GLU A 274 -23.89 -20.02 -4.16
C GLU A 274 -25.00 -19.20 -4.85
N VAL A 275 -25.40 -19.66 -6.04
CA VAL A 275 -26.49 -19.04 -6.82
C VAL A 275 -27.84 -19.40 -6.19
#